data_AF-A0A1V5UWI1-F1
#
_entry.id   AF-A0A1V5UWI1-F1
#
_cell.length_a   1.000
_cell.length_b   1.000
_cell.length_c   1.000
_cell.angle_alpha   90.00
_cell.angle_beta   90.00
_cell.angle_gamma   90.00
#
_symmetry.space_group_name_H-M   'P 1'
#
loop_
_entity.id
_entity.type
_entity.pdbx_description
1 polymer ?
#
loop_
_entity_poly.entity_id
_entity_poly.type
_entity_poly.pdbx_seq_one_letter_code
_entity_poly.pdbx_strand_id
1 'polypeptide(L)' 'MTAKVDYKNMSDDELERLAPDDSEAAWELFNRLLDRKETLTREHPDPNAKTQPMSPVLLDD' A
#
# COMPACT_ATOMS: atom_id res chain seq x y z
N MET A 1 -27.66 8.21 15.91
CA MET A 1 -27.01 6.92 16.22
C MET A 1 -25.86 6.75 15.24
N THR A 2 -24.63 7.01 15.66
CA THR A 2 -23.44 6.69 14.86
C THR A 2 -23.25 5.18 14.92
N ALA A 3 -23.47 4.49 13.81
CA ALA A 3 -23.13 3.08 13.71
C ALA A 3 -21.64 2.94 13.98
N LYS A 4 -21.25 2.10 14.93
CA LYS A 4 -19.84 1.77 15.14
C LYS A 4 -19.41 0.91 13.96
N VAL A 5 -18.41 1.38 13.24
CA VAL A 5 -17.78 0.60 12.18
C VAL A 5 -16.92 -0.47 12.85
N ASP A 6 -17.08 -1.72 12.42
CA ASP A 6 -16.33 -2.85 12.98
C ASP A 6 -15.13 -3.19 12.09
N TYR A 7 -14.06 -2.40 12.24
CA TYR A 7 -12.82 -2.55 11.45
C TYR A 7 -12.12 -3.90 11.66
N LYS A 8 -12.34 -4.54 12.82
CA LYS A 8 -11.72 -5.84 13.15
C LYS A 8 -12.16 -6.98 12.25
N ASN A 9 -13.38 -6.93 11.71
CA ASN A 9 -13.90 -7.95 10.80
C ASN A 9 -13.85 -7.53 9.31
N MET A 10 -13.36 -6.33 9.00
CA MET A 10 -13.16 -5.89 7.61
C MET A 10 -11.97 -6.58 6.95
N SER A 11 -11.98 -6.70 5.63
CA SER A 11 -10.84 -7.21 4.85
C SER A 11 -9.72 -6.18 4.74
N ASP A 12 -8.50 -6.59 4.40
CA ASP A 12 -7.36 -5.66 4.29
C ASP A 12 -7.58 -4.63 3.16
N ASP A 13 -8.09 -5.04 1.99
CA ASP A 13 -8.46 -4.13 0.89
C ASP A 13 -9.50 -3.07 1.31
N GLU A 14 -10.46 -3.44 2.16
CA GLU A 14 -11.48 -2.52 2.65
C GLU A 14 -10.87 -1.51 3.62
N LEU A 15 -9.97 -1.95 4.49
CA LEU A 15 -9.21 -1.09 5.39
C LEU A 15 -8.27 -0.17 4.61
N GLU A 16 -7.59 -0.65 3.56
CA GLU A 16 -6.75 0.16 2.67
C GLU A 16 -7.54 1.27 1.97
N ARG A 17 -8.75 0.96 1.51
CA ARG A 17 -9.62 1.96 0.88
C ARG A 17 -10.10 3.04 1.86
N LEU A 18 -10.26 2.70 3.13
CA LEU A 18 -10.75 3.61 4.18
C LEU A 18 -9.63 4.38 4.88
N ALA A 19 -8.43 3.80 4.98
CA ALA A 19 -7.29 4.39 5.68
C ALA A 19 -6.95 5.86 5.33
N PRO A 20 -7.12 6.34 4.08
CA PRO A 20 -6.86 7.74 3.74
C PRO A 20 -7.78 8.74 4.47
N ASP A 21 -9.03 8.33 4.75
CA ASP A 21 -10.07 9.19 5.32
C ASP A 21 -10.47 8.77 6.75
N ASP A 22 -10.01 7.60 7.20
CA ASP A 22 -10.38 6.98 8.47
C ASP A 22 -9.16 6.48 9.24
N SER A 23 -8.83 7.19 10.33
CA SER A 23 -7.65 6.89 11.15
C SER A 23 -7.79 5.58 11.94
N GLU A 24 -9.01 5.13 12.26
CA GLU A 24 -9.22 3.84 12.94
C GLU A 24 -8.99 2.69 11.96
N ALA A 25 -9.45 2.83 10.72
CA ALA A 25 -9.16 1.85 9.65
C ALA A 25 -7.65 1.72 9.38
N ALA A 26 -6.95 2.86 9.30
CA ALA A 26 -5.50 2.89 9.11
C ALA A 26 -4.74 2.20 10.27
N TRP A 27 -5.18 2.41 11.51
CA TRP A 27 -4.58 1.80 12.69
C TRP A 27 -4.76 0.27 12.71
N GLU A 28 -5.96 -0.22 12.40
CA GLU A 28 -6.22 -1.65 12.33
C GLU A 28 -5.45 -2.33 11.19
N LEU A 29 -5.39 -1.70 10.01
CA LEU A 29 -4.56 -2.19 8.90
C LEU A 29 -3.08 -2.28 9.30
N PHE A 30 -2.54 -1.23 9.93
CA PHE A 30 -1.16 -1.20 10.40
C PHE A 30 -0.85 -2.34 11.38
N ASN A 31 -1.73 -2.57 12.36
CA ASN A 31 -1.54 -3.66 13.33
C ASN A 31 -1.56 -5.05 12.67
N ARG A 32 -2.41 -5.26 11.67
CA ARG A 32 -2.46 -6.52 10.91
C ARG A 32 -1.20 -6.76 10.10
N LEU A 33 -0.67 -5.72 9.47
CA LEU A 33 0.57 -5.80 8.70
C LEU A 33 1.76 -6.09 9.62
N LEU A 34 1.81 -5.47 10.80
CA LEU A 34 2.79 -5.82 11.84
C LEU A 34 2.69 -7.29 12.29
N ASP A 35 1.49 -7.81 12.52
CA ASP A 35 1.27 -9.22 12.91
C ASP A 35 1.79 -10.19 11.83
N ARG A 36 1.57 -9.84 10.56
CA ARG A 36 2.08 -10.61 9.41
C ARG A 36 3.58 -10.46 9.18
N LYS A 37 4.27 -9.62 9.97
CA LYS A 37 5.66 -9.15 9.72
C LYS A 37 5.82 -8.53 8.33
N GLU A 38 4.72 -8.14 7.72
CA GLU A 38 4.71 -7.40 6.48
C GLU A 38 4.85 -5.95 6.91
N THR A 39 6.09 -5.46 7.00
CA THR A 39 6.24 -4.00 7.06
C THR A 39 5.56 -3.46 5.81
N LEU A 40 4.73 -2.42 5.94
CA LEU A 40 4.33 -1.56 4.83
C LEU A 40 5.62 -1.06 4.19
N THR A 41 6.20 -1.89 3.32
CA THR A 41 7.27 -1.50 2.44
C THR A 41 6.54 -0.59 1.49
N ARG A 42 6.45 0.69 1.87
CA ARG A 42 6.50 1.76 0.91
C ARG A 42 7.68 1.35 0.06
N GLU A 43 7.42 0.83 -1.13
CA GLU A 43 8.44 0.60 -2.12
C GLU A 43 9.13 1.95 -2.25
N HIS A 44 10.20 2.12 -1.48
CA HIS A 44 11.14 3.17 -1.71
C HIS A 44 11.54 2.89 -3.15
N PRO A 45 11.35 3.82 -4.09
CA PRO A 45 11.91 3.62 -5.42
C PRO A 45 13.37 3.32 -5.16
N ASP A 46 13.75 2.08 -5.44
CA ASP A 46 15.08 1.60 -5.12
C ASP A 46 16.01 2.60 -5.82
N PRO A 47 16.87 3.34 -5.10
CA PRO A 47 17.77 4.27 -5.77
C PRO A 47 18.74 3.53 -6.71
N ASN A 48 18.81 2.19 -6.60
CA ASN A 48 19.45 1.25 -7.51
C ASN A 48 18.45 0.38 -8.30
N ALA A 49 17.15 0.70 -8.33
CA ALA A 49 16.28 0.24 -9.40
C ALA A 49 16.90 0.83 -10.66
N LYS A 50 17.76 0.02 -11.28
CA LYS A 50 18.30 0.27 -12.60
C LYS A 50 17.09 0.63 -13.43
N THR A 51 16.98 1.92 -13.76
CA THR A 51 16.44 2.34 -15.04
C THR A 51 16.96 1.32 -16.02
N GLN A 52 16.11 0.37 -16.43
CA GLN A 52 16.41 -0.37 -17.62
C GLN A 52 16.63 0.73 -18.64
N PRO A 53 17.82 0.85 -19.25
CA PRO A 53 17.94 1.72 -20.39
C PRO A 53 16.93 1.14 -21.38
N MET A 54 15.81 1.84 -21.58
CA MET A 54 15.04 1.63 -22.79
C MET A 54 16.04 1.92 -23.90
N SER A 55 16.60 0.87 -24.48
CA SER A 55 17.49 0.98 -25.62
C SER A 55 16.73 1.83 -26.64
N PRO A 56 17.28 2.96 -27.09
CA PRO A 56 16.64 3.67 -28.18
C PRO A 56 16.63 2.69 -29.35
N VAL A 57 15.44 2.31 -29.80
CA VAL A 57 15.27 1.73 -31.13
C VAL A 57 15.81 2.79 -32.08
N LEU A 58 16.99 2.53 -32.65
CA LEU A 58 17.48 3.23 -33.83
C LEU A 58 16.50 2.90 -34.94
N LEU A 59 15.59 3.82 -35.22
CA LEU A 59 14.87 3.86 -36.49
C LEU A 59 15.87 4.45 -37.51
N ASP A 60 16.32 3.59 -38.40
CA ASP A 60 17.09 3.94 -39.60
C ASP A 60 16.09 4.37 -40.69
N ASP A 61 16.15 5.63 -41.13
CA ASP A 61 15.83 6.12 -42.50
C ASP A 61 16.40 7.54 -42.70
#